data_AF-A0A2E8GL56-F1
#
_entry.id   AF-A0A2E8GL56-F1
#
_cell.length_a   1.000
_cell.length_b   1.000
_cell.length_c   1.000
_cell.angle_alpha   90.00
_cell.angle_beta   90.00
_cell.angle_gamma   90.00
#
_symmetry.space_group_name_H-M   'P 1'
#
loop_
_entity.id
_entity.type
_entity.pdbx_description
1 polymer ?
#
loop_
_entity_poly.entity_id
_entity_poly.type
_entity_poly.pdbx_seq_one_letter_code
_entity_poly.pdbx_strand_id
1 'polypeptide(L)'
;MVSGVVVLSVGLTSCTGTPRWSEAQEKNFLRSCLQHANWASRDKCVPLSDEIRDLVLAGAPQKCLLTAANKIIVAPDKEAEDAARAALALCLES
;
A
#
# COMPACT_ATOMS: atom_id res chain seq x y z
N MET A 1 33.17 17.77 34.12
CA MET A 1 32.70 16.76 33.14
C MET A 1 31.53 17.38 32.39
N VAL A 2 31.75 17.81 31.15
CA VAL A 2 30.72 18.45 30.31
C VAL A 2 30.22 17.39 29.35
N SER A 3 29.07 16.79 29.65
CA SER A 3 28.40 15.87 28.72
C SER A 3 27.68 16.69 27.66
N GLY A 4 28.30 16.83 26.49
CA GLY A 4 27.67 17.36 25.29
C GLY A 4 26.65 16.35 24.75
N VAL A 5 25.38 16.74 24.71
CA VAL A 5 24.34 15.98 24.01
C VAL A 5 24.55 16.20 22.51
N VAL A 6 24.98 15.15 21.81
CA VAL A 6 25.05 15.15 20.34
C VAL A 6 23.64 14.88 19.82
N VAL A 7 22.98 15.94 19.35
CA VAL A 7 21.74 15.84 18.60
C VAL A 7 22.11 15.32 17.21
N LEU A 8 22.01 14.00 17.00
CA LEU A 8 22.04 13.41 15.67
C LEU A 8 20.74 13.74 14.95
N SER A 9 20.72 14.90 14.28
CA SER A 9 19.76 15.18 13.22
C SER A 9 20.06 14.26 12.02
N VAL A 10 19.46 13.07 12.03
CA VAL A 10 19.41 12.18 10.88
C VAL A 10 18.64 12.89 9.78
N GLY A 11 19.35 13.24 8.71
CA GLY A 11 18.81 13.97 7.57
C GLY A 11 17.63 13.24 6.93
N LEU A 12 16.48 13.89 6.93
CA LEU A 12 15.36 13.59 6.05
C LEU A 12 15.74 14.03 4.63
N THR A 13 16.57 13.25 3.94
CA THR A 13 16.57 13.25 2.47
C THR A 13 15.38 12.43 1.99
N SER A 14 14.18 12.96 2.22
CA SER A 14 13.01 12.54 1.46
C SER A 14 13.14 13.19 0.10
N CYS A 15 13.73 12.47 -0.86
CA CYS A 15 13.60 12.81 -2.27
C CYS A 15 12.10 12.88 -2.56
N THR A 16 11.55 14.08 -2.68
CA THR A 16 10.16 14.36 -3.03
C THR A 16 9.93 14.03 -4.50
N GLY A 17 10.00 12.74 -4.84
CA GLY A 17 9.28 12.24 -6.00
C GLY A 17 7.80 12.40 -5.69
N THR A 18 7.07 13.13 -6.53
CA THR A 18 5.60 13.12 -6.49
C THR A 18 5.13 11.68 -6.37
N PRO A 19 4.28 11.34 -5.39
CA PRO A 19 3.70 10.01 -5.29
C PRO A 19 3.07 9.65 -6.63
N ARG A 20 3.53 8.57 -7.25
CA ARG A 20 3.14 8.21 -8.62
C ARG A 20 2.58 6.81 -8.65
N TRP A 21 1.32 6.73 -9.09
CA TRP A 21 0.70 5.51 -9.60
C TRP A 21 0.61 5.64 -11.12
N SER A 22 1.53 5.00 -11.81
CA SER A 22 1.59 5.01 -13.28
C SER A 22 0.70 3.94 -13.89
N GLU A 23 0.30 4.15 -15.14
CA GLU A 23 -0.44 3.16 -15.94
C GLU A 23 0.29 1.80 -16.00
N ALA A 24 1.63 1.80 -16.04
CA ALA A 24 2.42 0.58 -16.00
C ALA A 24 2.29 -0.16 -14.65
N GLN A 25 2.28 0.56 -13.53
CA GLN A 25 2.06 -0.02 -12.21
C GLN A 25 0.64 -0.55 -12.07
N GLU A 26 -0.36 0.19 -12.57
CA GLU A 26 -1.76 -0.22 -12.60
C GLU A 26 -1.95 -1.53 -13.37
N LYS A 27 -1.43 -1.59 -14.61
CA LYS A 27 -1.47 -2.80 -15.45
C LYS A 27 -0.79 -4.00 -14.77
N ASN A 28 0.35 -3.77 -14.12
CA ASN A 28 1.08 -4.83 -13.41
C ASN A 28 0.31 -5.32 -12.17
N PHE A 29 -0.29 -4.41 -11.41
CA PHE A 29 -1.14 -4.74 -10.27
C PHE A 29 -2.35 -5.57 -10.73
N LEU A 30 -3.12 -5.10 -11.72
CA LEU A 30 -4.28 -5.82 -12.23
C LEU A 30 -3.91 -7.21 -12.76
N ARG A 31 -2.80 -7.33 -13.49
CA ARG A 31 -2.31 -8.63 -13.96
C ARG A 31 -2.01 -9.57 -12.78
N SER A 32 -1.27 -9.09 -11.77
CA SER A 32 -0.90 -9.90 -10.61
C SER A 32 -2.13 -10.26 -9.76
N CYS A 33 -3.04 -9.32 -9.55
CA CYS A 33 -4.28 -9.54 -8.83
C CYS A 33 -5.11 -10.63 -9.51
N LEU A 34 -5.32 -10.55 -10.82
CA LEU A 34 -6.09 -11.54 -11.57
C LEU A 34 -5.42 -12.93 -11.63
N GLN A 35 -4.10 -13.02 -11.41
CA GLN A 35 -3.37 -14.29 -11.31
C GLN A 35 -3.54 -14.95 -9.93
N HIS A 36 -3.63 -14.16 -8.86
CA HIS A 36 -3.73 -14.67 -7.48
C HIS A 36 -5.17 -14.76 -6.98
N ALA A 37 -6.09 -13.99 -7.56
CA ALA A 37 -7.49 -13.99 -7.20
C ALA A 37 -8.14 -15.34 -7.57
N ASN A 38 -8.91 -15.88 -6.64
CA ASN A 38 -9.87 -16.92 -6.98
C ASN A 38 -11.04 -16.29 -7.77
N TRP A 39 -11.89 -17.11 -8.40
CA TRP A 39 -13.03 -16.60 -9.17
C TRP A 39 -13.87 -15.56 -8.41
N ALA A 40 -14.07 -15.78 -7.11
CA ALA A 40 -14.87 -14.94 -6.23
C ALA A 40 -14.17 -13.66 -5.75
N SER A 41 -12.88 -13.47 -6.03
CA SER A 41 -12.13 -12.25 -5.68
C SER A 41 -11.63 -11.46 -6.89
N ARG A 42 -11.92 -11.89 -8.13
CA ARG A 42 -11.50 -11.17 -9.36
C ARG A 42 -12.19 -9.82 -9.50
N ASP A 43 -13.44 -9.72 -9.04
CA ASP A 43 -14.22 -8.47 -9.02
C ASP A 43 -13.63 -7.41 -8.10
N LYS A 44 -12.82 -7.80 -7.11
CA LYS A 44 -12.10 -6.88 -6.20
C LYS A 44 -10.89 -6.21 -6.86
N CYS A 45 -10.35 -6.76 -7.95
CA CYS A 45 -9.08 -6.27 -8.52
C CYS A 45 -9.16 -4.84 -9.04
N VAL A 46 -10.24 -4.47 -9.74
CA VAL A 46 -10.38 -3.10 -10.28
C VAL A 46 -10.63 -2.09 -9.16
N PRO A 47 -11.60 -2.29 -8.24
CA PRO A 47 -11.78 -1.39 -7.10
C PRO A 47 -10.51 -1.21 -6.26
N LEU A 48 -9.77 -2.29 -5.97
CA LEU A 48 -8.51 -2.18 -5.23
C LEU A 48 -7.45 -1.38 -5.98
N SER A 49 -7.42 -1.47 -7.31
CA SER A 49 -6.49 -0.68 -8.13
C SER A 49 -6.78 0.81 -8.02
N ASP A 50 -8.06 1.19 -8.03
CA ASP A 50 -8.49 2.57 -7.84
C ASP A 50 -8.19 3.06 -6.41
N GLU A 51 -8.48 2.25 -5.39
CA GLU A 51 -8.16 2.57 -3.98
C GLU A 51 -6.65 2.78 -3.78
N ILE A 52 -5.81 1.91 -4.34
CA ILE A 52 -4.34 2.06 -4.25
C ILE A 52 -3.89 3.33 -4.95
N ARG A 53 -4.45 3.65 -6.13
CA ARG A 53 -4.13 4.90 -6.84
C ARG A 53 -4.40 6.11 -5.94
N ASP A 54 -5.58 6.17 -5.36
CA ASP A 54 -6.00 7.29 -4.53
C ASP A 54 -5.14 7.43 -3.28
N LEU A 55 -4.81 6.31 -2.62
CA LEU A 55 -3.94 6.29 -1.45
C LEU A 55 -2.49 6.66 -1.78
N VAL A 56 -1.95 6.20 -2.93
CA VAL A 56 -0.63 6.64 -3.40
C VAL A 56 -0.64 8.14 -3.62
N LEU A 57 -1.64 8.69 -4.32
CA LEU A 57 -1.75 10.13 -4.57
C LEU A 57 -1.87 10.95 -3.28
N ALA A 58 -2.47 10.38 -2.23
CA ALA A 58 -2.53 10.95 -0.89
C ALA A 58 -1.21 10.82 -0.08
N GLY A 59 -0.19 10.15 -0.62
CA GLY A 59 1.14 10.04 -0.03
C GLY A 59 1.42 8.73 0.72
N ALA A 60 0.51 7.76 0.71
CA ALA A 60 0.75 6.46 1.34
C ALA A 60 1.91 5.70 0.64
N PRO A 61 2.74 4.98 1.41
CA PRO A 61 3.82 4.19 0.87
C PRO A 61 3.30 3.00 0.07
N GLN A 62 3.61 2.97 -1.22
CA GLN A 62 3.14 1.95 -2.17
C GLN A 62 3.40 0.51 -1.69
N LYS A 63 4.53 0.26 -1.01
CA LYS A 63 4.85 -1.06 -0.45
C LYS A 63 3.81 -1.54 0.58
N CYS A 64 3.33 -0.64 1.44
CA CYS A 64 2.28 -0.94 2.41
C CYS A 64 0.98 -1.31 1.69
N LEU A 65 0.55 -0.45 0.75
CA LEU A 65 -0.68 -0.62 -0.01
C LEU A 65 -0.72 -1.96 -0.77
N LEU A 66 0.34 -2.29 -1.51
CA LEU A 66 0.43 -3.53 -2.27
C LEU A 66 0.40 -4.77 -1.37
N THR A 67 1.01 -4.68 -0.18
CA THR A 67 1.00 -5.77 0.80
C THR A 67 -0.39 -5.99 1.38
N ALA A 68 -1.09 -4.91 1.76
CA ALA A 68 -2.46 -4.98 2.28
C ALA A 68 -3.45 -5.45 1.21
N ALA A 69 -3.36 -4.92 -0.01
CA ALA A 69 -4.20 -5.33 -1.14
C ALA A 69 -4.04 -6.83 -1.47
N ASN A 70 -2.82 -7.35 -1.48
CA ASN A 70 -2.60 -8.79 -1.68
C ASN A 70 -3.32 -9.62 -0.60
N LYS A 71 -3.29 -9.19 0.68
CA LYS A 71 -4.01 -9.87 1.76
C LYS A 71 -5.52 -9.83 1.58
N ILE A 72 -6.09 -8.75 1.05
CA ILE A 72 -7.52 -8.65 0.70
C ILE A 72 -7.89 -9.66 -0.39
N ILE A 73 -7.03 -9.80 -1.42
CA ILE A 73 -7.26 -10.68 -2.57
C ILE A 73 -7.27 -12.16 -2.17
N VAL A 74 -6.37 -12.56 -1.27
CA VAL A 74 -6.20 -13.96 -0.83
C VAL A 74 -6.90 -14.29 0.48
N ALA A 75 -7.68 -13.35 1.05
CA ALA A 75 -8.35 -13.55 2.33
C ALA A 75 -9.27 -14.79 2.27
N PRO A 76 -9.12 -15.76 3.21
CA PRO A 76 -9.91 -16.99 3.21
C PRO A 76 -11.37 -16.75 3.63
N ASP A 77 -11.62 -15.69 4.39
CA ASP A 77 -12.92 -15.34 4.96
C ASP A 77 -13.05 -13.82 5.16
N LYS A 78 -14.22 -13.40 5.62
CA LYS A 78 -14.57 -11.99 5.81
C LYS A 78 -13.76 -11.33 6.93
N GLU A 79 -13.41 -12.05 7.99
CA GLU A 79 -12.66 -11.51 9.12
C GLU A 79 -11.22 -11.18 8.69
N ALA A 80 -10.57 -12.09 7.97
CA ALA A 80 -9.26 -11.86 7.39
C ALA A 80 -9.26 -10.72 6.35
N GLU A 81 -10.33 -10.61 5.56
CA GLU A 81 -10.51 -9.49 4.63
C GLU A 81 -10.63 -8.15 5.39
N ASP A 82 -11.43 -8.09 6.44
CA ASP A 82 -11.64 -6.88 7.24
C ASP A 82 -10.37 -6.44 7.96
N ALA A 83 -9.61 -7.38 8.50
CA ALA A 83 -8.29 -7.10 9.07
C ALA A 83 -7.32 -6.53 8.02
N ALA A 84 -7.34 -7.07 6.80
CA ALA A 84 -6.51 -6.57 5.70
C ALA A 84 -6.96 -5.18 5.22
N ARG A 85 -8.27 -4.90 5.19
CA ARG A 85 -8.83 -3.58 4.89
C ARG A 85 -8.48 -2.55 5.96
N ALA A 86 -8.53 -2.92 7.25
CA ALA A 86 -8.05 -2.07 8.33
C ALA A 86 -6.57 -1.73 8.15
N ALA A 87 -5.72 -2.71 7.84
CA ALA A 87 -4.31 -2.48 7.56
C ALA A 87 -4.08 -1.56 6.35
N LEU A 88 -4.91 -1.66 5.30
CA LEU A 88 -4.84 -0.77 4.13
C LEU A 88 -5.10 0.70 4.54
N ALA A 89 -6.09 0.94 5.40
CA ALA A 89 -6.41 2.29 5.89
C ALA A 89 -5.27 2.90 6.73
N LEU A 90 -4.54 2.07 7.50
CA LEU A 90 -3.41 2.50 8.31
C LEU A 90 -2.15 2.84 7.48
N CYS A 91 -2.12 2.52 6.18
CA CYS A 91 -0.95 2.82 5.34
C CYS A 91 -0.69 4.32 5.21
N LEU A 92 -1.69 5.19 5.36
CA LEU A 92 -1.48 6.65 5.35
C LEU A 92 -0.77 7.16 6.62
N GLU A 93 -0.81 6.39 7.70
CA GLU A 93 -0.21 6.76 8.99
C GLU A 93 1.21 6.18 9.17
N SER A 94 1.67 5.37 8.20
CA SER A 94 2.95 4.63 8.24
C SER A 94 4.13 5.37 7.60
#